data_AF-A0A9Q5W7U0-F1
#
_entry.id   AF-A0A9Q5W7U0-F1
#
_cell.length_a   1.000
_cell.length_b   1.000
_cell.length_c   1.000
_cell.angle_alpha   90.00
_cell.angle_beta   90.00
_cell.angle_gamma   90.00
#
_symmetry.space_group_name_H-M   'P 1'
#
loop_
_entity.id
_entity.type
_entity.pdbx_description
1 polymer ?
#
loop_
_entity_poly.entity_id
_entity_poly.type
_entity_poly.pdbx_seq_one_letter_code
_entity_poly.pdbx_strand_id
1 'polypeptide(L)'
;MWQVIKDIIEKLQSWWGGLRDHIFGKEPDIIDDGGDGDGEESETGGSGEKIDKIIIEDFDYGPIIDRLPPKEIFPKEILFKNPSDKIDSLQKKVLEILFSRFNLSTKEGDNYVAYFPSRLLSYIKQKDAFFAFRQFLNDIGTTPDEVFKNREIANFVKEAILGLYEADVNCWDTPLSTEPLYQKLKQSINRHNLDDFIHLLNKLEKFAILAHQIERLIGKIPFHEFDQFSQEVKSQLKEWHTIPEKTVNQWKNSLNKYESQSTNYQNLCKQISQDFLRVESLSLTSEQTIVIEYLLKEVEQLKKLLQVGPVELDDGIEQLEILADEIKGFVDEVSYRHREAESSRTEDVPPENNKLSLDEALILLSLTLETLTLQSLKTSRNRYARIHHPDIGGDEKMMKKINQAYEILKEYLEI
;
A
#
# COMPACT_ATOMS: atom_id res chain seq x y z
N MET A 1 -58.94 10.60 13.29
CA MET A 1 -57.51 10.38 12.94
C MET A 1 -56.67 11.66 13.07
N TRP A 2 -57.14 12.83 12.61
CA TRP A 2 -56.45 14.12 12.84
C TRP A 2 -56.52 14.63 14.30
N GLN A 3 -57.60 14.33 15.03
CA GLN A 3 -57.75 14.72 16.45
C GLN A 3 -56.80 13.94 17.39
N VAL A 4 -56.48 12.69 17.06
CA VAL A 4 -55.58 11.83 17.85
C VAL A 4 -54.11 12.25 17.69
N ILE A 5 -53.75 12.73 16.50
CA ILE A 5 -52.42 13.31 16.24
C ILE A 5 -52.27 14.67 16.94
N LYS A 6 -53.35 15.46 17.02
CA LYS A 6 -53.36 16.74 17.74
C LYS A 6 -53.23 16.56 19.27
N ASP A 7 -53.93 15.58 19.85
CA ASP A 7 -53.83 15.23 21.27
C ASP A 7 -52.43 14.68 21.68
N ILE A 8 -51.73 14.02 20.76
CA ILE A 8 -50.36 13.52 21.00
C ILE A 8 -49.34 14.65 20.93
N ILE A 9 -49.54 15.62 20.03
CA ILE A 9 -48.67 16.81 19.91
C ILE A 9 -48.87 17.78 21.09
N GLU A 10 -50.11 18.02 21.54
CA GLU A 10 -50.38 18.87 22.71
C GLU A 10 -49.87 18.25 24.02
N LYS A 11 -49.92 16.91 24.16
CA LYS A 11 -49.29 16.20 25.29
C LYS A 11 -47.77 16.25 25.27
N LEU A 12 -47.13 16.20 24.10
CA LEU A 12 -45.68 16.34 23.96
C LEU A 12 -45.20 17.77 24.23
N GLN A 13 -45.98 18.81 23.86
CA GLN A 13 -45.65 20.21 24.13
C GLN A 13 -45.84 20.59 25.61
N SER A 14 -46.87 20.05 26.28
CA SER A 14 -47.08 20.24 27.73
C SER A 14 -46.00 19.55 28.58
N TRP A 15 -45.47 18.41 28.12
CA TRP A 15 -44.39 17.70 28.81
C TRP A 15 -43.02 18.37 28.64
N TRP A 16 -42.78 19.03 27.49
CA TRP A 16 -41.58 19.85 27.25
C TRP A 16 -41.54 21.15 28.09
N GLY A 17 -42.69 21.71 28.49
CA GLY A 17 -42.76 22.87 29.37
C GLY A 17 -42.32 22.58 30.81
N GLY A 18 -42.69 21.41 31.34
CA GLY A 18 -42.29 20.99 32.70
C GLY A 18 -40.86 20.43 32.80
N LEU A 19 -40.33 19.85 31.70
CA LEU A 19 -38.97 19.32 31.67
C LEU A 19 -37.90 20.41 31.49
N ARG A 20 -38.25 21.56 30.89
CA ARG A 20 -37.34 22.71 30.77
C ARG A 20 -37.03 23.35 32.13
N ASP A 21 -38.04 23.55 32.97
CA ASP A 21 -37.88 24.19 34.29
C ASP A 21 -37.28 23.26 35.36
N HIS A 22 -37.28 21.94 35.11
CA HIS A 22 -36.68 20.93 36.00
C HIS A 22 -35.24 20.55 35.60
N ILE A 23 -34.84 20.74 34.34
CA ILE A 23 -33.48 20.46 33.86
C ILE A 23 -32.62 21.74 33.87
N PHE A 24 -33.19 22.91 33.61
CA PHE A 24 -32.48 24.18 33.68
C PHE A 24 -32.93 24.93 34.93
N GLY A 25 -32.36 24.60 36.09
CA GLY A 25 -32.46 25.47 37.27
C GLY A 25 -32.08 26.91 36.89
N LYS A 26 -32.72 27.91 37.53
CA LYS A 26 -32.46 29.34 37.30
C LYS A 26 -30.95 29.61 37.30
N GLU A 27 -30.47 30.30 36.26
CA GLU A 27 -29.07 30.76 36.15
C GLU A 27 -28.65 31.48 37.43
N PRO A 28 -27.52 31.11 38.06
CA PRO A 28 -26.87 31.96 39.02
C PRO A 28 -26.01 33.03 38.32
N ASP A 29 -26.08 34.25 38.85
CA ASP A 29 -25.32 35.42 38.41
C ASP A 29 -23.80 35.16 38.41
N ILE A 30 -23.14 35.66 37.37
CA ILE A 30 -21.68 35.65 37.20
C ILE A 30 -21.06 36.57 38.26
N ILE A 31 -20.15 36.02 39.07
CA ILE A 31 -19.15 36.79 39.83
C ILE A 31 -17.78 36.46 39.23
N ASP A 32 -17.11 37.52 38.80
CA ASP A 32 -15.73 37.65 38.38
C ASP A 32 -14.81 37.72 39.62
N ASP A 33 -13.66 37.05 39.60
CA ASP A 33 -12.41 37.49 40.27
C ASP A 33 -11.30 36.44 40.07
N GLY A 34 -10.12 36.93 39.67
CA GLY A 34 -8.97 36.14 39.23
C GLY A 34 -7.99 35.67 40.31
N GLY A 35 -6.78 35.26 39.87
CA GLY A 35 -5.63 35.01 40.75
C GLY A 35 -4.63 33.98 40.20
N ASP A 36 -3.36 34.40 40.14
CA ASP A 36 -2.13 33.77 39.63
C ASP A 36 -1.65 32.49 40.36
N GLY A 37 -0.65 31.80 39.78
CA GLY A 37 0.23 30.87 40.52
C GLY A 37 1.18 30.02 39.67
N ASP A 38 2.47 30.39 39.68
CA ASP A 38 3.64 29.76 39.06
C ASP A 38 4.08 28.40 39.67
N GLY A 39 4.99 27.68 39.00
CA GLY A 39 5.79 26.59 39.61
C GLY A 39 6.62 25.72 38.63
N GLU A 40 7.92 25.59 38.92
CA GLU A 40 9.06 25.25 38.04
C GLU A 40 9.42 23.75 37.85
N GLU A 41 10.21 23.53 36.78
CA GLU A 41 11.37 22.65 36.48
C GLU A 41 11.74 21.41 37.34
N SER A 42 12.24 20.35 36.67
CA SER A 42 13.66 19.90 36.80
C SER A 42 14.03 18.69 35.92
N GLU A 43 15.24 18.77 35.37
CA GLU A 43 15.98 17.77 34.59
C GLU A 43 16.53 16.62 35.45
N THR A 44 16.89 15.50 34.83
CA THR A 44 18.19 14.82 35.07
C THR A 44 18.50 13.84 33.94
N GLY A 45 19.65 14.05 33.29
CA GLY A 45 20.30 13.08 32.42
C GLY A 45 21.31 12.21 33.19
N GLY A 46 21.54 11.00 32.69
CA GLY A 46 22.59 10.08 33.17
C GLY A 46 22.96 9.07 32.09
N SER A 47 24.20 9.16 31.61
CA SER A 47 24.83 8.36 30.56
C SER A 47 25.31 6.98 31.04
N GLY A 48 25.20 5.95 30.18
CA GLY A 48 25.86 4.64 30.32
C GLY A 48 25.88 3.88 28.99
N GLU A 49 27.00 3.27 28.66
CA GLU A 49 27.45 2.86 27.32
C GLU A 49 26.66 1.74 26.61
N LYS A 50 26.76 1.80 25.27
CA LYS A 50 26.12 0.97 24.25
C LYS A 50 26.62 -0.47 24.25
N ILE A 51 25.68 -1.41 24.29
CA ILE A 51 25.82 -2.76 23.73
C ILE A 51 24.79 -2.84 22.61
N ASP A 52 25.25 -3.00 21.36
CA ASP A 52 24.42 -3.13 20.17
C ASP A 52 23.55 -4.40 20.27
N LYS A 53 22.34 -4.25 20.80
CA LYS A 53 21.21 -5.11 20.52
C LYS A 53 20.37 -4.39 19.48
N ILE A 54 20.21 -5.02 18.32
CA ILE A 54 19.15 -4.68 17.37
C ILE A 54 17.83 -4.92 18.12
N ILE A 55 17.31 -3.86 18.73
CA ILE A 55 15.93 -3.78 19.19
C ILE A 55 15.13 -3.58 17.91
N ILE A 56 14.35 -4.60 17.55
CA ILE A 56 13.25 -4.42 16.61
C ILE A 56 12.30 -3.48 17.33
N GLU A 57 12.34 -2.19 16.99
CA GLU A 57 11.40 -1.22 17.50
C GLU A 57 9.99 -1.71 17.18
N ASP A 58 9.18 -1.86 18.23
CA ASP A 58 7.73 -1.94 18.13
C ASP A 58 7.26 -0.73 17.32
N PHE A 59 6.93 -0.96 16.06
CA PHE A 59 6.34 0.05 15.21
C PHE A 59 5.00 0.44 15.81
N ASP A 60 4.99 1.57 16.52
CA ASP A 60 3.81 2.25 17.01
C ASP A 60 2.97 2.71 15.81
N TYR A 61 1.99 1.89 15.43
CA TYR A 61 0.96 2.28 14.47
C TYR A 61 -0.07 3.12 15.23
N GLY A 62 0.12 4.44 15.21
CA GLY A 62 -0.96 5.38 15.50
C GLY A 62 -2.19 5.13 14.61
N PRO A 63 -3.36 5.72 14.94
CA PRO A 63 -4.62 5.48 14.24
C PRO A 63 -4.50 5.74 12.73
N ILE A 64 -5.02 4.79 11.94
CA ILE A 64 -4.87 4.63 10.47
C ILE A 64 -5.50 5.79 9.64
N ILE A 65 -6.07 6.81 10.29
CA ILE A 65 -6.73 7.94 9.60
C ILE A 65 -5.77 8.67 8.63
N ASP A 66 -4.46 8.62 8.87
CA ASP A 66 -3.46 9.32 8.05
C ASP A 66 -2.78 8.47 6.94
N ARG A 67 -3.15 7.19 6.74
CA ARG A 67 -2.46 6.29 5.78
C ARG A 67 -3.35 5.65 4.70
N LEU A 68 -4.49 6.24 4.38
CA LEU A 68 -5.28 5.79 3.22
C LEU A 68 -4.62 6.21 1.89
N PRO A 69 -4.57 5.32 0.88
CA PRO A 69 -4.13 5.69 -0.46
C PRO A 69 -5.02 6.81 -1.05
N PRO A 70 -4.44 7.69 -1.89
CA PRO A 70 -5.17 8.81 -2.44
C PRO A 70 -6.21 8.32 -3.45
N LYS A 71 -7.49 8.60 -3.13
CA LYS A 71 -8.62 8.84 -4.04
C LYS A 71 -8.73 7.90 -5.25
N GLU A 72 -9.43 6.77 -5.06
CA GLU A 72 -10.40 6.30 -6.04
C GLU A 72 -11.51 5.52 -5.31
N ILE A 73 -12.60 6.23 -5.03
CA ILE A 73 -13.99 5.73 -4.92
C ILE A 73 -14.19 4.49 -4.02
N PHE A 74 -14.07 4.67 -2.70
CA PHE A 74 -14.99 3.94 -1.80
C PHE A 74 -16.42 4.28 -2.21
N PRO A 75 -17.44 3.42 -1.99
CA PRO A 75 -18.80 3.90 -1.92
C PRO A 75 -18.95 4.69 -0.61
N LYS A 76 -18.30 5.86 -0.55
CA LYS A 76 -18.81 7.02 0.16
C LYS A 76 -20.12 7.34 -0.54
N GLU A 77 -21.18 6.64 -0.18
CA GLU A 77 -22.50 7.11 -0.54
C GLU A 77 -22.73 8.38 0.28
N ILE A 78 -22.34 9.50 -0.32
CA ILE A 78 -22.98 10.77 -0.04
C ILE A 78 -24.45 10.52 -0.41
N LEU A 79 -25.25 10.08 0.56
CA LEU A 79 -26.68 9.87 0.36
C LEU A 79 -27.37 11.17 -0.11
N PHE A 80 -26.72 12.32 0.08
CA PHE A 80 -27.28 13.64 -0.19
C PHE A 80 -26.26 14.57 -0.86
N LYS A 81 -25.86 14.28 -2.09
CA LYS A 81 -25.05 15.23 -2.89
C LYS A 81 -25.91 16.40 -3.39
N ASN A 82 -27.24 16.22 -3.41
CA ASN A 82 -28.25 17.25 -3.67
C ASN A 82 -29.56 16.88 -2.94
N PRO A 83 -30.24 17.80 -2.26
CA PRO A 83 -31.55 17.55 -1.64
C PRO A 83 -32.72 17.34 -2.64
N SER A 84 -32.44 17.14 -3.92
CA SER A 84 -33.44 16.99 -5.00
C SER A 84 -33.69 15.55 -5.45
N ASP A 85 -32.87 14.59 -5.05
CA ASP A 85 -33.17 13.18 -5.32
C ASP A 85 -34.33 12.78 -4.40
N LYS A 86 -35.43 12.31 -5.00
CA LYS A 86 -36.72 12.08 -4.32
C LYS A 86 -36.62 10.96 -3.29
N ILE A 87 -36.04 11.28 -2.14
CA ILE A 87 -36.18 10.52 -0.91
C ILE A 87 -37.58 10.81 -0.41
N ASP A 88 -38.40 9.77 -0.26
CA ASP A 88 -39.73 9.90 0.32
C ASP A 88 -39.61 10.56 1.72
N SER A 89 -40.55 11.45 2.03
CA SER A 89 -40.73 12.06 3.35
C SER A 89 -40.60 11.09 4.53
N LEU A 90 -41.00 9.83 4.37
CA LEU A 90 -40.87 8.78 5.39
C LEU A 90 -39.43 8.31 5.55
N GLN A 91 -38.73 8.06 4.43
CA GLN A 91 -37.30 7.71 4.43
C GLN A 91 -36.47 8.81 5.09
N LYS A 92 -36.77 10.08 4.77
CA LYS A 92 -36.11 11.24 5.37
C LYS A 92 -36.30 11.28 6.89
N LYS A 93 -37.53 11.06 7.39
CA LYS A 93 -37.80 11.05 8.84
C LYS A 93 -37.09 9.93 9.59
N VAL A 94 -37.01 8.73 9.01
CA VAL A 94 -36.30 7.62 9.64
C VAL A 94 -34.80 7.89 9.69
N LEU A 95 -34.23 8.43 8.61
CA LEU A 95 -32.82 8.84 8.56
C LEU A 95 -32.55 9.96 9.57
N GLU A 96 -33.42 10.96 9.68
CA GLU A 96 -33.35 12.01 10.72
C GLU A 96 -33.39 11.41 12.15
N ILE A 97 -34.21 10.39 12.39
CA ILE A 97 -34.24 9.66 13.66
C ILE A 97 -32.93 8.90 13.89
N LEU A 98 -32.39 8.24 12.86
CA LEU A 98 -31.11 7.51 12.96
C LEU A 98 -29.95 8.47 13.26
N PHE A 99 -29.88 9.60 12.56
CA PHE A 99 -28.86 10.62 12.80
C PHE A 99 -29.01 11.29 14.17
N SER A 100 -30.22 11.64 14.59
CA SER A 100 -30.45 12.28 15.89
C SER A 100 -30.26 11.32 17.07
N ARG A 101 -30.62 10.05 16.92
CA ARG A 101 -30.56 9.07 18.02
C ARG A 101 -29.18 8.44 18.19
N PHE A 102 -28.49 8.16 17.09
CA PHE A 102 -27.22 7.42 17.10
C PHE A 102 -26.02 8.30 16.72
N ASN A 103 -26.23 9.53 16.24
CA ASN A 103 -25.17 10.41 15.77
C ASN A 103 -24.27 9.76 14.70
N LEU A 104 -24.89 9.04 13.75
CA LEU A 104 -24.22 8.27 12.69
C LEU A 104 -23.85 9.13 11.47
N SER A 105 -23.68 10.42 11.66
CA SER A 105 -23.28 11.34 10.59
C SER A 105 -22.25 12.34 11.05
N THR A 106 -21.35 12.68 10.14
CA THR A 106 -20.40 13.79 10.31
C THR A 106 -20.67 14.84 9.23
N LYS A 107 -20.39 16.10 9.58
CA LYS A 107 -20.42 17.20 8.62
C LYS A 107 -19.03 17.34 8.00
N GLU A 108 -18.91 17.04 6.71
CA GLU A 108 -17.69 17.22 5.93
C GLU A 108 -17.89 18.37 4.92
N GLY A 109 -17.46 19.57 5.31
CA GLY A 109 -17.74 20.79 4.54
C GLY A 109 -19.24 21.10 4.51
N ASP A 110 -19.81 21.21 3.31
CA ASP A 110 -21.25 21.44 3.12
C ASP A 110 -22.09 20.15 3.06
N ASN A 111 -21.44 18.97 3.09
CA ASN A 111 -22.13 17.68 2.97
C ASN A 111 -22.27 16.98 4.33
N TYR A 112 -23.38 16.27 4.50
CA TYR A 112 -23.55 15.30 5.59
C TYR A 112 -23.20 13.90 5.08
N VAL A 113 -22.22 13.26 5.72
CA VAL A 113 -21.81 11.88 5.43
C VAL A 113 -22.40 10.97 6.49
N ALA A 114 -22.97 9.85 6.06
CA ALA A 114 -23.66 8.89 6.92
C ALA A 114 -22.90 7.56 6.94
N TYR A 115 -22.75 6.97 8.12
CA TYR A 115 -22.05 5.69 8.30
C TYR A 115 -23.07 4.57 8.48
N PHE A 116 -23.25 3.77 7.42
CA PHE A 116 -24.15 2.63 7.43
C PHE A 116 -23.45 1.38 6.92
N PRO A 117 -23.54 0.24 7.64
CA PRO A 117 -23.13 -1.05 7.13
C PRO A 117 -23.83 -1.36 5.80
N SER A 118 -23.11 -2.05 4.92
CA SER A 118 -23.55 -2.47 3.59
C SER A 118 -24.87 -3.23 3.62
N ARG A 119 -25.12 -4.04 4.66
CA ARG A 119 -26.40 -4.74 4.84
C ARG A 119 -27.56 -3.79 5.08
N LEU A 120 -27.38 -2.78 5.94
CA LEU A 120 -28.39 -1.75 6.18
C LEU A 120 -28.63 -0.90 4.93
N LEU A 121 -27.56 -0.49 4.23
CA LEU A 121 -27.66 0.21 2.96
C LEU A 121 -28.43 -0.59 1.90
N SER A 122 -28.15 -1.88 1.79
CA SER A 122 -28.85 -2.80 0.88
C SER A 122 -30.36 -2.82 1.17
N TYR A 123 -30.76 -2.89 2.44
CA TYR A 123 -32.18 -2.84 2.80
C TYR A 123 -32.81 -1.49 2.50
N ILE A 124 -32.12 -0.38 2.77
CA ILE A 124 -32.61 0.98 2.47
C ILE A 124 -32.85 1.15 0.97
N LYS A 125 -32.00 0.56 0.11
CA LYS A 125 -32.15 0.61 -1.35
C LYS A 125 -33.34 -0.21 -1.86
N GLN A 126 -33.74 -1.25 -1.14
CA GLN A 126 -34.79 -2.19 -1.58
C GLN A 126 -36.18 -1.85 -1.03
N LYS A 127 -36.27 -1.22 0.14
CA LYS A 127 -37.53 -1.00 0.89
C LYS A 127 -37.57 0.37 1.57
N ASP A 128 -38.68 0.68 2.22
CA ASP A 128 -38.75 1.89 3.05
C ASP A 128 -37.75 1.82 4.22
N ALA A 129 -37.23 2.98 4.64
CA ALA A 129 -36.16 3.05 5.62
C ALA A 129 -36.57 2.49 7.00
N PHE A 130 -37.86 2.54 7.35
CA PHE A 130 -38.33 2.00 8.63
C PHE A 130 -38.29 0.47 8.61
N PHE A 131 -38.77 -0.15 7.52
CA PHE A 131 -38.62 -1.58 7.32
C PHE A 131 -37.15 -1.99 7.28
N ALA A 132 -36.31 -1.24 6.56
CA ALA A 132 -34.88 -1.51 6.45
C ALA A 132 -34.19 -1.51 7.81
N PHE A 133 -34.45 -0.49 8.63
CA PHE A 133 -33.90 -0.39 9.97
C PHE A 133 -34.42 -1.50 10.89
N ARG A 134 -35.73 -1.79 10.86
CA ARG A 134 -36.32 -2.90 11.62
C ARG A 134 -35.68 -4.24 11.25
N GLN A 135 -35.47 -4.49 9.96
CA GLN A 135 -34.84 -5.72 9.49
C GLN A 135 -33.39 -5.81 9.98
N PHE A 136 -32.62 -4.73 9.85
CA PHE A 136 -31.25 -4.67 10.37
C PHE A 136 -31.19 -4.93 11.89
N LEU A 137 -32.08 -4.31 12.67
CA LEU A 137 -32.16 -4.55 14.11
C LEU A 137 -32.44 -6.02 14.44
N ASN A 138 -33.34 -6.66 13.68
CA ASN A 138 -33.62 -8.09 13.86
C ASN A 138 -32.38 -8.95 13.56
N ASP A 139 -31.56 -8.57 12.57
CA ASP A 139 -30.34 -9.30 12.21
C ASP A 139 -29.30 -9.27 13.34
N ILE A 140 -29.21 -8.15 14.08
CA ILE A 140 -28.34 -8.01 15.27
C ILE A 140 -29.04 -8.41 16.58
N GLY A 141 -30.29 -8.88 16.53
CA GLY A 141 -31.00 -9.48 17.66
C GLY A 141 -31.85 -8.55 18.53
N THR A 142 -32.23 -7.36 18.07
CA THR A 142 -33.09 -6.42 18.83
C THR A 142 -34.24 -5.88 17.98
N THR A 143 -35.10 -5.07 18.58
CA THR A 143 -36.25 -4.43 17.94
C THR A 143 -36.22 -2.90 18.09
N PRO A 144 -36.89 -2.15 17.19
CA PRO A 144 -36.97 -0.69 17.34
C PRO A 144 -37.47 -0.24 18.72
N ASP A 145 -38.47 -0.93 19.27
CA ASP A 145 -39.05 -0.64 20.57
C ASP A 145 -38.03 -0.69 21.72
N GLU A 146 -37.20 -1.72 21.75
CA GLU A 146 -36.15 -1.89 22.76
C GLU A 146 -35.10 -0.78 22.65
N VAL A 147 -34.67 -0.49 21.43
CA VAL A 147 -33.66 0.54 21.13
C VAL A 147 -34.17 1.94 21.48
N PHE A 148 -35.44 2.25 21.21
CA PHE A 148 -36.00 3.57 21.53
C PHE A 148 -36.32 3.74 23.02
N LYS A 149 -36.64 2.66 23.74
CA LYS A 149 -36.98 2.71 25.17
C LYS A 149 -35.76 2.58 26.09
N ASN A 150 -34.67 1.95 25.65
CA ASN A 150 -33.49 1.70 26.48
C ASN A 150 -32.23 2.40 25.92
N ARG A 151 -31.64 3.29 26.73
CA ARG A 151 -30.43 4.04 26.34
C ARG A 151 -29.18 3.15 26.21
N GLU A 152 -29.07 2.10 27.02
CA GLU A 152 -27.94 1.16 26.95
C GLU A 152 -27.97 0.36 25.66
N ILE A 153 -29.15 -0.16 25.28
CA ILE A 153 -29.36 -0.83 23.99
C ILE A 153 -29.09 0.14 22.84
N ALA A 154 -29.55 1.39 22.93
CA ALA A 154 -29.28 2.39 21.90
C ALA A 154 -27.78 2.65 21.70
N ASN A 155 -27.02 2.79 22.79
CA ASN A 155 -25.58 2.94 22.72
C ASN A 155 -24.90 1.69 22.16
N PHE A 156 -25.32 0.49 22.61
CA PHE A 156 -24.82 -0.78 22.08
C PHE A 156 -25.01 -0.87 20.56
N VAL A 157 -26.22 -0.57 20.08
CA VAL A 157 -26.56 -0.61 18.65
C VAL A 157 -25.76 0.43 17.86
N LYS A 158 -25.54 1.62 18.42
CA LYS A 158 -24.69 2.64 17.80
C LYS A 158 -23.28 2.10 17.54
N GLU A 159 -22.62 1.60 18.58
CA GLU A 159 -21.25 1.10 18.47
C GLU A 159 -21.17 -0.15 17.57
N ALA A 160 -22.19 -1.01 17.61
CA ALA A 160 -22.31 -2.13 16.68
C ALA A 160 -22.43 -1.68 15.22
N ILE A 161 -23.22 -0.64 14.91
CA ILE A 161 -23.36 -0.07 13.57
C ILE A 161 -22.01 0.48 13.08
N LEU A 162 -21.29 1.21 13.93
CA LEU A 162 -19.98 1.76 13.59
C LEU A 162 -18.94 0.65 13.33
N GLY A 163 -18.85 -0.34 14.21
CA GLY A 163 -17.93 -1.47 14.04
C GLY A 163 -18.26 -2.35 12.83
N LEU A 164 -19.54 -2.54 12.51
CA LEU A 164 -19.96 -3.26 11.30
C LEU A 164 -19.63 -2.46 10.02
N TYR A 165 -19.76 -1.13 10.06
CA TYR A 165 -19.35 -0.27 8.96
C TYR A 165 -17.83 -0.38 8.73
N GLU A 166 -17.04 -0.31 9.80
CA GLU A 166 -15.59 -0.49 9.74
C GLU A 166 -15.19 -1.86 9.19
N ALA A 167 -15.88 -2.93 9.63
CA ALA A 167 -15.66 -4.27 9.11
C ALA A 167 -15.94 -4.37 7.60
N ASP A 168 -17.01 -3.74 7.12
CA ASP A 168 -17.33 -3.74 5.69
C ASP A 168 -16.27 -2.99 4.87
N VAL A 169 -15.73 -1.88 5.40
CA VAL A 169 -14.62 -1.15 4.77
C VAL A 169 -13.38 -2.04 4.69
N ASN A 170 -13.04 -2.72 5.77
CA ASN A 170 -11.87 -3.60 5.82
C ASN A 170 -12.01 -4.82 4.91
N CYS A 171 -13.21 -5.40 4.81
CA CYS A 171 -13.47 -6.57 3.98
C CYS A 171 -13.59 -6.26 2.48
N TRP A 172 -13.61 -4.98 2.09
CA TRP A 172 -13.78 -4.58 0.69
C TRP A 172 -12.71 -5.23 -0.21
N ASP A 173 -13.11 -5.79 -1.35
CA ASP A 173 -12.22 -6.52 -2.27
C ASP A 173 -11.41 -7.69 -1.64
N THR A 174 -11.83 -8.18 -0.47
CA THR A 174 -11.25 -9.35 0.19
C THR A 174 -12.21 -10.54 0.18
N PRO A 175 -11.73 -11.78 0.40
CA PRO A 175 -12.61 -12.95 0.57
C PRO A 175 -13.29 -13.03 1.95
N LEU A 176 -13.09 -12.06 2.84
CA LEU A 176 -13.63 -12.09 4.20
C LEU A 176 -15.13 -11.75 4.20
N SER A 177 -15.89 -12.45 5.03
CA SER A 177 -17.31 -12.18 5.29
C SER A 177 -17.50 -11.48 6.64
N THR A 178 -18.38 -10.47 6.68
CA THR A 178 -18.80 -9.81 7.93
C THR A 178 -19.91 -10.57 8.67
N GLU A 179 -20.46 -11.64 8.10
CA GLU A 179 -21.54 -12.45 8.70
C GLU A 179 -21.24 -12.94 10.14
N PRO A 180 -20.03 -13.42 10.48
CA PRO A 180 -19.71 -13.84 11.85
C PRO A 180 -19.91 -12.72 12.90
N LEU A 181 -19.72 -11.45 12.52
CA LEU A 181 -19.94 -10.32 13.41
C LEU A 181 -21.43 -10.14 13.75
N TYR A 182 -22.32 -10.27 12.75
CA TYR A 182 -23.77 -10.20 12.96
C TYR A 182 -24.25 -11.32 13.89
N GLN A 183 -23.75 -12.54 13.68
CA GLN A 183 -24.07 -13.68 14.55
C GLN A 183 -23.62 -13.43 15.99
N LYS A 184 -22.45 -12.81 16.18
CA LYS A 184 -21.93 -12.50 17.51
C LYS A 184 -22.73 -11.40 18.20
N LEU A 185 -23.08 -10.33 17.50
CA LEU A 185 -23.95 -9.26 18.02
C LEU A 185 -25.30 -9.81 18.51
N LYS A 186 -25.92 -10.69 17.71
CA LYS A 186 -27.19 -11.35 18.07
C LYS A 186 -27.11 -12.17 19.35
N GLN A 187 -25.96 -12.75 19.67
CA GLN A 187 -25.74 -13.49 20.91
C GLN A 187 -25.46 -12.56 22.11
N SER A 188 -24.81 -11.43 21.87
CA SER A 188 -24.32 -10.52 22.90
C SER A 188 -25.32 -9.45 23.34
N ILE A 189 -26.36 -9.19 22.55
CA ILE A 189 -27.29 -8.07 22.78
C ILE A 189 -28.00 -8.12 24.13
N ASN A 190 -28.36 -9.32 24.61
CA ASN A 190 -29.00 -9.51 25.91
C ASN A 190 -28.08 -9.21 27.11
N ARG A 191 -26.76 -9.21 26.89
CA ARG A 191 -25.75 -8.93 27.92
C ARG A 191 -25.22 -7.51 27.85
N HIS A 192 -25.62 -6.73 26.83
CA HIS A 192 -25.09 -5.40 26.53
C HIS A 192 -23.56 -5.32 26.55
N ASN A 193 -22.88 -6.43 26.20
CA ASN A 193 -21.44 -6.55 26.25
C ASN A 193 -20.89 -6.62 24.81
N LEU A 194 -20.02 -5.67 24.45
CA LEU A 194 -19.35 -5.60 23.15
C LEU A 194 -17.95 -6.20 23.13
N ASP A 195 -17.37 -6.61 24.26
CA ASP A 195 -15.98 -7.10 24.37
C ASP A 195 -15.70 -8.22 23.37
N ASP A 196 -16.58 -9.22 23.31
CA ASP A 196 -16.42 -10.32 22.36
C ASP A 196 -16.58 -9.88 20.90
N PHE A 197 -17.43 -8.88 20.64
CA PHE A 197 -17.61 -8.30 19.30
C PHE A 197 -16.38 -7.49 18.89
N ILE A 198 -15.86 -6.66 19.78
CA ILE A 198 -14.64 -5.86 19.59
C ILE A 198 -13.44 -6.79 19.36
N HIS A 199 -13.31 -7.83 20.18
CA HIS A 199 -12.26 -8.84 19.98
C HIS A 199 -12.37 -9.49 18.59
N LEU A 200 -13.58 -9.84 18.14
CA LEU A 200 -13.81 -10.42 16.83
C LEU A 200 -13.58 -9.42 15.68
N LEU A 201 -13.89 -8.14 15.89
CA LEU A 201 -13.63 -7.03 14.95
C LEU A 201 -12.12 -6.79 14.78
N ASN A 202 -11.39 -6.68 15.88
CA ASN A 202 -9.92 -6.55 15.88
C ASN A 202 -9.26 -7.75 15.19
N LYS A 203 -9.82 -8.95 15.39
CA LYS A 203 -9.40 -10.13 14.66
C LYS A 203 -9.64 -9.94 13.16
N LEU A 204 -10.85 -9.58 12.73
CA LEU A 204 -11.15 -9.33 11.31
C LEU A 204 -10.17 -8.37 10.66
N GLU A 205 -9.87 -7.24 11.32
CA GLU A 205 -8.93 -6.23 10.82
C GLU A 205 -7.56 -6.84 10.50
N LYS A 206 -6.97 -7.64 11.41
CA LYS A 206 -5.69 -8.30 11.18
C LYS A 206 -5.70 -9.20 9.94
N PHE A 207 -6.78 -9.97 9.74
CA PHE A 207 -6.91 -10.85 8.59
C PHE A 207 -7.16 -10.06 7.29
N ALA A 208 -7.92 -8.97 7.35
CA ALA A 208 -8.15 -8.08 6.22
C ALA A 208 -6.85 -7.42 5.74
N ILE A 209 -6.01 -6.93 6.66
CA ILE A 209 -4.68 -6.37 6.34
C ILE A 209 -3.85 -7.39 5.56
N LEU A 210 -3.78 -8.64 6.04
CA LEU A 210 -3.06 -9.71 5.36
C LEU A 210 -3.64 -9.97 3.95
N ALA A 211 -4.96 -10.04 3.83
CA ALA A 211 -5.62 -10.26 2.54
C ALA A 211 -5.25 -9.18 1.51
N HIS A 212 -5.33 -7.91 1.93
CA HIS A 212 -4.95 -6.76 1.11
C HIS A 212 -3.48 -6.78 0.69
N GLN A 213 -2.58 -7.17 1.60
CA GLN A 213 -1.16 -7.31 1.29
C GLN A 213 -0.93 -8.39 0.23
N ILE A 214 -1.58 -9.55 0.36
CA ILE A 214 -1.49 -10.63 -0.63
C ILE A 214 -2.01 -10.14 -1.99
N GLU A 215 -3.19 -9.52 -2.05
CA GLU A 215 -3.75 -8.99 -3.31
C GLU A 215 -2.81 -7.99 -3.99
N ARG A 216 -2.14 -7.13 -3.23
CA ARG A 216 -1.19 -6.16 -3.77
C ARG A 216 0.05 -6.79 -4.40
N LEU A 217 0.42 -8.00 -3.98
CA LEU A 217 1.64 -8.71 -4.39
C LEU A 217 1.40 -9.71 -5.52
N ILE A 218 0.14 -10.09 -5.76
CA ILE A 218 -0.24 -10.91 -6.91
C ILE A 218 0.20 -10.21 -8.21
N GLY A 219 0.85 -10.99 -9.08
CA GLY A 219 1.44 -10.50 -10.33
C GLY A 219 2.76 -9.73 -10.18
N LYS A 220 3.19 -9.38 -8.96
CA LYS A 220 4.52 -8.77 -8.70
C LYS A 220 5.56 -9.80 -8.31
N ILE A 221 5.14 -10.81 -7.54
CA ILE A 221 5.98 -11.94 -7.17
C ILE A 221 5.78 -13.04 -8.23
N PRO A 222 6.79 -13.33 -9.07
CA PRO A 222 6.63 -14.19 -10.24
C PRO A 222 6.90 -15.67 -9.93
N PHE A 223 6.47 -16.15 -8.76
CA PHE A 223 6.77 -17.50 -8.29
C PHE A 223 5.51 -18.34 -8.17
N HIS A 224 5.55 -19.56 -8.72
CA HIS A 224 4.41 -20.47 -8.62
C HIS A 224 4.03 -20.80 -7.17
N GLU A 225 5.03 -20.99 -6.30
CA GLU A 225 4.80 -21.25 -4.88
C GLU A 225 4.06 -20.12 -4.18
N PHE A 226 4.35 -18.85 -4.53
CA PHE A 226 3.62 -17.71 -3.99
C PHE A 226 2.17 -17.71 -4.47
N ASP A 227 1.92 -18.05 -5.74
CA ASP A 227 0.55 -18.17 -6.25
C ASP A 227 -0.22 -19.26 -5.49
N GLN A 228 0.37 -20.44 -5.28
CA GLN A 228 -0.24 -21.52 -4.48
C GLN A 228 -0.54 -21.06 -3.05
N PHE A 229 0.44 -20.45 -2.37
CA PHE A 229 0.28 -19.88 -1.04
C PHE A 229 -0.87 -18.87 -0.99
N SER A 230 -0.92 -17.94 -1.96
CA SER A 230 -1.95 -16.89 -2.01
C SER A 230 -3.36 -17.48 -2.15
N GLN A 231 -3.52 -18.51 -2.99
CA GLN A 231 -4.81 -19.17 -3.21
C GLN A 231 -5.25 -19.96 -1.96
N GLU A 232 -4.32 -20.65 -1.30
CA GLU A 232 -4.60 -21.39 -0.08
C GLU A 232 -5.07 -20.44 1.04
N VAL A 233 -4.33 -19.34 1.26
CA VAL A 233 -4.72 -18.32 2.25
C VAL A 233 -6.09 -17.72 1.92
N LYS A 234 -6.32 -17.31 0.66
CA LYS A 234 -7.63 -16.78 0.24
C LYS A 234 -8.78 -17.76 0.45
N SER A 235 -8.54 -19.05 0.22
CA SER A 235 -9.53 -20.09 0.45
C SER A 235 -9.89 -20.20 1.93
N GLN A 236 -8.88 -20.24 2.81
CA GLN A 236 -9.09 -20.33 4.25
C GLN A 236 -9.73 -19.05 4.84
N LEU A 237 -9.39 -17.87 4.32
CA LEU A 237 -9.94 -16.58 4.77
C LEU A 237 -11.47 -16.49 4.71
N LYS A 238 -12.15 -17.32 3.90
CA LYS A 238 -13.62 -17.41 3.89
C LYS A 238 -14.18 -17.78 5.27
N GLU A 239 -13.43 -18.54 6.06
CA GLU A 239 -13.77 -18.95 7.41
C GLU A 239 -12.86 -18.31 8.48
N TRP A 240 -12.33 -17.10 8.23
CA TRP A 240 -11.35 -16.40 9.08
C TRP A 240 -11.68 -16.41 10.59
N HIS A 241 -12.95 -16.37 10.96
CA HIS A 241 -13.41 -16.33 12.36
C HIS A 241 -13.04 -17.61 13.14
N THR A 242 -12.89 -18.76 12.49
CA THR A 242 -12.48 -20.03 13.11
C THR A 242 -10.95 -20.17 13.23
N ILE A 243 -10.20 -19.38 12.46
CA ILE A 243 -8.75 -19.52 12.34
C ILE A 243 -8.05 -18.95 13.58
N PRO A 244 -7.13 -19.68 14.22
CA PRO A 244 -6.34 -19.14 15.33
C PRO A 244 -5.47 -17.95 14.91
N GLU A 245 -5.34 -16.92 15.76
CA GLU A 245 -4.49 -15.75 15.44
C GLU A 245 -3.02 -16.11 15.16
N LYS A 246 -2.51 -17.17 15.80
CA LYS A 246 -1.14 -17.67 15.54
C LYS A 246 -0.91 -18.03 14.06
N THR A 247 -1.95 -18.48 13.36
CA THR A 247 -1.87 -18.84 11.95
C THR A 247 -1.65 -17.60 11.07
N VAL A 248 -2.24 -16.46 11.44
CA VAL A 248 -2.00 -15.17 10.75
C VAL A 248 -0.53 -14.79 10.81
N ASN A 249 0.10 -14.94 11.98
CA ASN A 249 1.52 -14.63 12.13
C ASN A 249 2.40 -15.54 11.28
N GLN A 250 2.06 -16.83 11.14
CA GLN A 250 2.77 -17.76 10.27
C GLN A 250 2.63 -17.36 8.78
N TRP A 251 1.44 -16.98 8.35
CA TRP A 251 1.22 -16.47 6.99
C TRP A 251 1.96 -15.18 6.73
N LYS A 252 1.96 -14.24 7.69
CA LYS A 252 2.72 -12.99 7.59
C LYS A 252 4.23 -13.25 7.46
N ASN A 253 4.77 -14.19 8.23
CA ASN A 253 6.18 -14.58 8.12
C ASN A 253 6.49 -15.19 6.74
N SER A 254 5.59 -16.03 6.23
CA SER A 254 5.72 -16.62 4.89
C SER A 254 5.66 -15.55 3.80
N LEU A 255 4.74 -14.58 3.91
CA LEU A 255 4.62 -13.45 3.01
C LEU A 255 5.90 -12.61 2.97
N ASN A 256 6.45 -12.26 4.14
CA ASN A 256 7.72 -11.54 4.25
C ASN A 256 8.88 -12.32 3.62
N LYS A 257 8.89 -13.66 3.73
CA LYS A 257 9.89 -14.52 3.08
C LYS A 257 9.78 -14.39 1.55
N TYR A 258 8.57 -14.51 0.99
CA TYR A 258 8.34 -14.37 -0.46
C TYR A 258 8.72 -12.97 -0.97
N GLU A 259 8.42 -11.91 -0.24
CA GLU A 259 8.84 -10.54 -0.60
C GLU A 259 10.38 -10.40 -0.63
N SER A 260 11.07 -10.95 0.36
CA SER A 260 12.54 -10.97 0.42
C SER A 260 13.14 -11.75 -0.75
N GLN A 261 12.63 -12.96 -0.99
CA GLN A 261 13.02 -13.81 -2.13
C GLN A 261 12.76 -13.11 -3.47
N SER A 262 11.63 -12.43 -3.64
CA SER A 262 11.31 -11.67 -4.84
C SER A 262 12.27 -10.50 -5.04
N THR A 263 12.66 -9.83 -3.96
CA THR A 263 13.64 -8.73 -4.00
C THR A 263 15.01 -9.26 -4.42
N ASN A 264 15.45 -10.37 -3.84
CA ASN A 264 16.71 -11.02 -4.20
C ASN A 264 16.73 -11.43 -5.68
N TYR A 265 15.69 -12.14 -6.12
CA TYR A 265 15.50 -12.54 -7.52
C TYR A 265 15.57 -11.34 -8.49
N GLN A 266 14.91 -10.23 -8.17
CA GLN A 266 14.95 -9.02 -9.00
C GLN A 266 16.36 -8.41 -9.08
N ASN A 267 17.09 -8.41 -7.96
CA ASN A 267 18.47 -7.93 -7.92
C ASN A 267 19.40 -8.81 -8.77
N LEU A 268 19.28 -10.14 -8.67
CA LEU A 268 20.03 -11.08 -9.48
C LEU A 268 19.72 -10.90 -10.98
N CYS A 269 18.44 -10.81 -11.34
CA CYS A 269 18.04 -10.54 -12.73
C CYS A 269 18.65 -9.24 -13.27
N LYS A 270 18.70 -8.20 -12.44
CA LYS A 270 19.30 -6.91 -12.80
C LYS A 270 20.82 -7.02 -12.96
N GLN A 271 21.52 -7.68 -12.05
CA GLN A 271 22.96 -7.93 -12.13
C GLN A 271 23.29 -8.69 -13.42
N ILE A 272 22.62 -9.82 -13.64
CA ILE A 272 22.78 -10.66 -14.83
C ILE A 272 22.57 -9.83 -16.11
N SER A 273 21.51 -9.02 -16.16
CA SER A 273 21.24 -8.15 -17.32
C SER A 273 22.35 -7.12 -17.55
N GLN A 274 22.92 -6.55 -16.48
CA GLN A 274 24.02 -5.60 -16.57
C GLN A 274 25.31 -6.27 -17.06
N ASP A 275 25.61 -7.47 -16.58
CA ASP A 275 26.79 -8.23 -16.98
C ASP A 275 26.70 -8.68 -18.44
N PHE A 276 25.52 -9.06 -18.92
CA PHE A 276 25.33 -9.32 -20.36
C PHE A 276 25.55 -8.08 -21.23
N LEU A 277 25.02 -6.92 -20.84
CA LEU A 277 25.27 -5.67 -21.57
C LEU A 277 26.77 -5.31 -21.61
N ARG A 278 27.52 -5.60 -20.53
CA ARG A 278 28.97 -5.41 -20.52
C ARG A 278 29.65 -6.33 -21.53
N VAL A 279 29.29 -7.60 -21.57
CA VAL A 279 29.87 -8.58 -22.49
C VAL A 279 29.54 -8.29 -23.96
N GLU A 280 28.31 -7.85 -24.26
CA GLU A 280 27.91 -7.45 -25.62
C GLU A 280 28.73 -6.28 -26.17
N SER A 281 29.25 -5.41 -25.29
CA SER A 281 30.13 -4.31 -25.70
C SER A 281 31.56 -4.75 -26.05
N LEU A 282 31.91 -6.02 -25.80
CA LEU A 282 33.24 -6.57 -26.05
C LEU A 282 33.26 -7.39 -27.34
N SER A 283 34.40 -7.39 -28.02
CA SER A 283 34.63 -8.31 -29.15
C SER A 283 34.96 -9.71 -28.64
N LEU A 284 33.98 -10.61 -28.67
CA LEU A 284 34.11 -11.99 -28.21
C LEU A 284 34.68 -12.92 -29.28
N THR A 285 35.40 -13.96 -28.84
CA THR A 285 35.73 -15.10 -29.69
C THR A 285 34.51 -16.02 -29.88
N SER A 286 34.53 -16.86 -30.92
CA SER A 286 33.45 -17.82 -31.16
C SER A 286 33.20 -18.77 -29.97
N GLU A 287 34.27 -19.18 -29.27
CA GLU A 287 34.15 -20.02 -28.07
C GLU A 287 33.50 -19.27 -26.91
N GLN A 288 33.88 -18.01 -26.69
CA GLN A 288 33.29 -17.14 -25.67
C GLN A 288 31.80 -16.86 -25.94
N THR A 289 31.43 -16.66 -27.20
CA THR A 289 30.02 -16.49 -27.61
C THR A 289 29.19 -17.73 -27.27
N ILE A 290 29.71 -18.94 -27.53
CA ILE A 290 28.99 -20.18 -27.21
C ILE A 290 28.76 -20.32 -25.70
N VAL A 291 29.77 -20.00 -24.88
CA VAL A 291 29.66 -20.09 -23.42
C VAL A 291 28.63 -19.11 -22.87
N ILE A 292 28.66 -17.84 -23.30
CA ILE A 292 27.71 -16.84 -22.81
C ILE A 292 26.27 -17.14 -23.26
N GLU A 293 26.07 -17.64 -24.48
CA GLU A 293 24.77 -18.08 -24.97
C GLU A 293 24.22 -19.27 -24.17
N TYR A 294 25.10 -20.20 -23.76
CA TYR A 294 24.74 -21.32 -22.90
C TYR A 294 24.26 -20.84 -21.53
N LEU A 295 25.03 -19.99 -20.86
CA LEU A 295 24.69 -19.43 -19.55
C LEU A 295 23.38 -18.61 -19.60
N LEU A 296 23.19 -17.80 -20.65
CA LEU A 296 21.92 -17.10 -20.92
C LEU A 296 20.74 -18.06 -20.96
N LYS A 297 20.90 -19.16 -21.68
CA LYS A 297 19.85 -20.15 -21.85
C LYS A 297 19.52 -20.84 -20.52
N GLU A 298 20.52 -21.17 -19.70
CA GLU A 298 20.30 -21.74 -18.37
C GLU A 298 19.54 -20.77 -17.45
N VAL A 299 19.95 -19.50 -17.43
CA VAL A 299 19.24 -18.45 -16.68
C VAL A 299 17.77 -18.35 -17.12
N GLU A 300 17.50 -18.27 -18.42
CA GLU A 300 16.13 -18.14 -18.92
C GLU A 300 15.28 -19.41 -18.70
N GLN A 301 15.90 -20.59 -18.70
CA GLN A 301 15.24 -21.83 -18.31
C GLN A 301 14.89 -21.81 -16.82
N LEU A 302 15.84 -21.45 -15.95
CA LEU A 302 15.63 -21.40 -14.50
C LEU A 302 14.55 -20.39 -14.11
N LYS A 303 14.54 -19.19 -14.72
CA LYS A 303 13.46 -18.21 -14.53
C LYS A 303 12.08 -18.78 -14.87
N LYS A 304 11.97 -19.56 -15.96
CA LYS A 304 10.72 -20.23 -16.33
C LYS A 304 10.34 -21.34 -15.35
N LEU A 305 11.31 -22.11 -14.87
CA LEU A 305 11.06 -23.15 -13.86
C LEU A 305 10.54 -22.51 -12.55
N LEU A 306 11.12 -21.40 -12.10
CA LEU A 306 10.60 -20.66 -10.93
C LEU A 306 9.15 -20.16 -11.11
N GLN A 307 8.78 -19.78 -12.33
CA GLN A 307 7.42 -19.33 -12.66
C GLN A 307 6.41 -20.48 -12.77
N VAL A 308 6.84 -21.68 -13.20
CA VAL A 308 5.96 -22.84 -13.41
C VAL A 308 5.91 -23.77 -12.19
N GLY A 309 6.89 -23.69 -11.30
CA GLY A 309 6.95 -24.43 -10.04
C GLY A 309 7.47 -25.88 -10.02
N PRO A 310 8.18 -26.44 -11.04
CA PRO A 310 8.84 -27.75 -10.89
C PRO A 310 10.10 -27.73 -10.02
N VAL A 311 10.57 -26.55 -9.59
CA VAL A 311 11.77 -26.37 -8.75
C VAL A 311 11.34 -25.63 -7.49
N GLU A 312 11.86 -26.07 -6.34
CA GLU A 312 11.64 -25.38 -5.07
C GLU A 312 12.26 -23.97 -5.12
N LEU A 313 11.55 -22.98 -4.58
CA LEU A 313 11.91 -21.57 -4.74
C LEU A 313 13.27 -21.24 -4.11
N ASP A 314 13.58 -21.80 -2.95
CA ASP A 314 14.88 -21.59 -2.29
C ASP A 314 16.02 -22.14 -3.17
N ASP A 315 15.91 -23.40 -3.62
CA ASP A 315 16.89 -24.03 -4.51
C ASP A 315 17.04 -23.29 -5.84
N GLY A 316 15.93 -22.83 -6.42
CA GLY A 316 15.94 -22.12 -7.69
C GLY A 316 16.55 -20.71 -7.59
N ILE A 317 16.40 -20.04 -6.44
CA ILE A 317 17.10 -18.77 -6.19
C ILE A 317 18.59 -19.02 -5.97
N GLU A 318 18.98 -20.03 -5.20
CA GLU A 318 20.39 -20.39 -4.99
C GLU A 318 21.09 -20.74 -6.33
N GLN A 319 20.44 -21.51 -7.19
CA GLN A 319 20.96 -21.82 -8.53
C GLN A 319 21.11 -20.55 -9.38
N LEU A 320 20.20 -19.58 -9.24
CA LEU A 320 20.30 -18.31 -9.95
C LEU A 320 21.44 -17.44 -9.44
N GLU A 321 21.73 -17.48 -8.14
CA GLU A 321 22.89 -16.83 -7.53
C GLU A 321 24.20 -17.41 -8.09
N ILE A 322 24.31 -18.74 -8.13
CA ILE A 322 25.48 -19.43 -8.71
C ILE A 322 25.68 -19.01 -10.17
N LEU A 323 24.63 -19.05 -10.98
CA LEU A 323 24.69 -18.63 -12.39
C LEU A 323 25.08 -17.14 -12.53
N ALA A 324 24.56 -16.27 -11.66
CA ALA A 324 24.92 -14.85 -11.67
C ALA A 324 26.42 -14.64 -11.39
N ASP A 325 26.97 -15.37 -10.42
CA ASP A 325 28.39 -15.32 -10.09
C ASP A 325 29.27 -15.92 -11.18
N GLU A 326 28.86 -17.02 -11.81
CA GLU A 326 29.56 -17.62 -12.95
C GLU A 326 29.60 -16.67 -14.15
N ILE A 327 28.45 -16.06 -14.51
CA ILE A 327 28.37 -15.06 -15.58
C ILE A 327 29.30 -13.91 -15.27
N LYS A 328 29.23 -13.34 -14.06
CA LYS A 328 30.10 -12.24 -13.64
C LYS A 328 31.58 -12.59 -13.73
N GLY A 329 31.97 -13.77 -13.25
CA GLY A 329 33.35 -14.26 -13.33
C GLY A 329 33.84 -14.37 -14.78
N PHE A 330 32.99 -14.89 -15.67
CA PHE A 330 33.28 -14.92 -17.10
C PHE A 330 33.42 -13.52 -17.70
N VAL A 331 32.48 -12.61 -17.42
CA VAL A 331 32.48 -11.22 -17.90
C VAL A 331 33.75 -10.49 -17.49
N ASP A 332 34.14 -10.63 -16.22
CA ASP A 332 35.31 -9.95 -15.67
C ASP A 332 36.61 -10.48 -16.28
N GLU A 333 36.74 -11.79 -16.50
CA GLU A 333 37.89 -12.40 -17.18
C GLU A 333 37.99 -11.95 -18.65
N VAL A 334 36.89 -11.98 -19.39
CA VAL A 334 36.86 -11.50 -20.79
C VAL A 334 37.21 -10.01 -20.85
N SER A 335 36.65 -9.20 -19.95
CA SER A 335 36.95 -7.77 -19.84
C SER A 335 38.42 -7.50 -19.50
N TYR A 336 39.02 -8.34 -18.65
CA TYR A 336 40.44 -8.24 -18.30
C TYR A 336 41.34 -8.52 -19.50
N ARG A 337 41.11 -9.66 -20.19
CA ARG A 337 41.89 -10.03 -21.39
C ARG A 337 41.73 -9.04 -22.53
N HIS A 338 40.54 -8.47 -22.69
CA HIS A 338 40.31 -7.42 -23.69
C HIS A 338 41.19 -6.20 -23.42
N ARG A 339 41.25 -5.74 -22.17
CA ARG A 339 42.13 -4.63 -21.75
C ARG A 339 43.62 -4.95 -21.91
N GLU A 340 44.06 -6.17 -21.59
CA GLU A 340 45.45 -6.58 -21.83
C GLU A 340 45.80 -6.61 -23.33
N ALA A 341 44.89 -7.09 -24.18
CA ALA A 341 45.08 -7.11 -25.63
C ALA A 341 45.11 -5.70 -26.24
N GLU A 342 44.31 -4.77 -25.70
CA GLU A 342 44.35 -3.35 -26.10
C GLU A 342 45.64 -2.66 -25.62
N SER A 343 46.09 -2.93 -24.40
CA SER A 343 47.32 -2.36 -23.82
C SER A 343 48.58 -2.84 -24.55
N SER A 344 48.65 -4.12 -24.89
CA SER A 344 49.78 -4.71 -25.63
C SER A 344 49.86 -4.24 -27.08
N ARG A 345 48.76 -3.77 -27.68
CA ARG A 345 48.77 -3.10 -29.00
C ARG A 345 49.36 -1.69 -28.95
N THR A 346 49.42 -1.05 -27.78
CA THR A 346 49.92 0.33 -27.64
C THR A 346 51.40 0.45 -27.29
N GLU A 347 52.13 -0.65 -27.06
CA GLU A 347 53.56 -0.60 -26.71
C GLU A 347 54.53 -0.57 -27.92
N ASP A 348 54.09 -0.99 -29.11
CA ASP A 348 54.95 -1.11 -30.30
C ASP A 348 54.67 -0.10 -31.44
N VAL A 349 53.81 0.90 -31.20
CA VAL A 349 53.48 1.92 -32.22
C VAL A 349 54.04 3.28 -31.78
N PRO A 350 55.01 3.88 -32.52
CA PRO A 350 55.43 5.25 -32.24
C PRO A 350 54.22 6.17 -32.41
N PRO A 351 54.12 7.28 -31.64
CA PRO A 351 52.89 8.06 -31.54
C PRO A 351 52.56 8.70 -32.88
N GLU A 352 51.75 8.03 -33.70
CA GLU A 352 51.03 8.68 -34.78
C GLU A 352 49.98 9.59 -34.14
N ASN A 353 49.89 10.81 -34.67
CA ASN A 353 49.02 11.88 -34.15
C ASN A 353 47.65 11.34 -33.74
N ASN A 354 47.42 11.26 -32.42
CA ASN A 354 46.16 10.89 -31.76
C ASN A 354 45.03 11.88 -32.08
N LYS A 355 44.55 11.90 -33.32
CA LYS A 355 43.25 12.48 -33.67
C LYS A 355 42.27 11.34 -33.81
N LEU A 356 41.26 11.34 -32.95
CA LEU A 356 40.11 10.44 -33.03
C LEU A 356 39.51 10.52 -34.45
N SER A 357 39.20 9.39 -35.06
CA SER A 357 38.47 9.34 -36.34
C SER A 357 36.97 9.60 -36.13
N LEU A 358 36.25 9.88 -37.23
CA LEU A 358 34.80 10.12 -37.19
C LEU A 358 34.03 8.90 -36.66
N ASP A 359 34.42 7.70 -37.08
CA ASP A 359 33.78 6.46 -36.65
C ASP A 359 34.05 6.16 -35.17
N GLU A 360 35.28 6.41 -34.71
CA GLU A 360 35.61 6.31 -33.28
C GLU A 360 34.84 7.34 -32.45
N ALA A 361 34.60 8.54 -32.98
CA ALA A 361 33.80 9.56 -32.30
C ALA A 361 32.32 9.14 -32.16
N LEU A 362 31.76 8.56 -33.22
CA LEU A 362 30.39 8.00 -33.22
C LEU A 362 30.25 6.88 -32.19
N ILE A 363 31.18 5.91 -32.21
CA ILE A 363 31.19 4.78 -31.27
C ILE A 363 31.36 5.28 -29.83
N LEU A 364 32.30 6.19 -29.58
CA LEU A 364 32.58 6.68 -28.23
C LEU A 364 31.36 7.38 -27.59
N LEU A 365 30.57 8.08 -28.40
CA LEU A 365 29.33 8.72 -27.94
C LEU A 365 28.10 7.86 -28.18
N SER A 366 28.24 6.58 -28.56
CA SER A 366 27.12 5.67 -28.84
C SER A 366 26.07 6.29 -29.76
N LEU A 367 26.54 6.92 -30.84
CA LEU A 367 25.74 7.52 -31.90
C LEU A 367 26.06 6.81 -33.22
N THR A 368 25.13 6.91 -34.16
CA THR A 368 25.31 6.48 -35.55
C THR A 368 25.09 7.68 -36.47
N LEU A 369 25.54 7.63 -37.72
CA LEU A 369 25.27 8.70 -38.69
C LEU A 369 23.77 8.97 -38.86
N GLU A 370 22.92 7.95 -38.77
CA GLU A 370 21.46 8.07 -38.88
C GLU A 370 20.82 8.73 -37.66
N THR A 371 21.45 8.63 -36.49
CA THR A 371 20.95 9.18 -35.22
C THR A 371 21.68 10.46 -34.80
N LEU A 372 22.67 10.89 -35.57
CA LEU A 372 23.49 12.05 -35.29
C LEU A 372 22.73 13.34 -35.59
N THR A 373 22.33 14.02 -34.52
CA THR A 373 21.75 15.36 -34.53
C THR A 373 22.46 16.18 -33.45
N LEU A 374 22.41 17.51 -33.55
CA LEU A 374 23.02 18.36 -32.51
C LEU A 374 22.43 18.07 -31.12
N GLN A 375 21.15 17.71 -31.05
CA GLN A 375 20.47 17.37 -29.80
C GLN A 375 20.93 16.02 -29.24
N SER A 376 21.02 14.96 -30.06
CA SER A 376 21.50 13.65 -29.63
C SER A 376 22.98 13.68 -29.25
N LEU A 377 23.79 14.47 -29.96
CA LEU A 377 25.21 14.71 -29.65
C LEU A 377 25.42 15.36 -28.28
N LYS A 378 24.70 16.46 -27.99
CA LYS A 378 24.76 17.13 -26.68
C LYS A 378 24.26 16.23 -25.55
N THR A 379 23.17 15.49 -25.80
CA THR A 379 22.59 14.57 -24.81
C THR A 379 23.56 13.46 -24.47
N SER A 380 24.19 12.86 -25.48
CA SER A 380 25.17 11.81 -25.28
C SER A 380 26.43 12.30 -24.55
N ARG A 381 27.01 13.42 -24.98
CA ARG A 381 28.18 14.01 -24.30
C ARG A 381 27.90 14.32 -22.83
N ASN A 382 26.72 14.85 -22.50
CA ASN A 382 26.34 15.13 -21.12
C ASN A 382 26.10 13.84 -20.31
N ARG A 383 25.56 12.79 -20.93
CA ARG A 383 25.42 11.46 -20.29
C ARG A 383 26.79 10.93 -19.87
N TYR A 384 27.78 10.95 -20.75
CA TYR A 384 29.12 10.47 -20.45
C TYR A 384 29.92 11.41 -19.54
N ALA A 385 29.71 12.72 -19.65
CA ALA A 385 30.32 13.68 -18.72
C ALA A 385 29.90 13.42 -17.27
N ARG A 386 28.64 13.08 -17.00
CA ARG A 386 28.17 12.74 -15.64
C ARG A 386 28.81 11.49 -15.04
N ILE A 387 29.53 10.71 -15.84
CA ILE A 387 30.20 9.48 -15.42
C ILE A 387 31.70 9.71 -15.31
N HIS A 388 32.28 10.48 -16.25
CA HIS A 388 33.73 10.61 -16.39
C HIS A 388 34.29 12.01 -16.03
N HIS A 389 33.49 12.96 -15.56
CA HIS A 389 34.00 14.30 -15.24
C HIS A 389 35.01 14.27 -14.06
N PRO A 390 36.16 14.95 -14.17
CA PRO A 390 37.18 14.96 -13.11
C PRO A 390 36.65 15.47 -11.76
N ASP A 391 35.80 16.49 -11.77
CA ASP A 391 35.22 17.08 -10.54
C ASP A 391 34.34 16.13 -9.71
N ILE A 392 33.93 14.99 -10.28
CA ILE A 392 33.18 13.94 -9.58
C ILE A 392 34.01 12.67 -9.36
N GLY A 393 35.34 12.76 -9.53
CA GLY A 393 36.27 11.63 -9.40
C GLY A 393 36.39 10.75 -10.66
N GLY A 394 35.95 11.23 -11.82
CA GLY A 394 36.02 10.51 -13.10
C GLY A 394 37.39 10.61 -13.81
N ASP A 395 37.58 9.77 -14.84
CA ASP A 395 38.83 9.69 -15.60
C ASP A 395 39.04 10.90 -16.54
N GLU A 396 40.01 11.74 -16.20
CA GLU A 396 40.39 12.94 -16.96
C GLU A 396 40.81 12.64 -18.41
N LYS A 397 41.48 11.50 -18.66
CA LYS A 397 41.89 11.12 -20.02
C LYS A 397 40.68 10.73 -20.85
N MET A 398 39.72 10.02 -20.27
CA MET A 398 38.46 9.67 -20.94
C MET A 398 37.60 10.90 -21.22
N MET A 399 37.52 11.85 -20.29
CA MET A 399 36.79 13.10 -20.49
C MET A 399 37.39 13.95 -21.63
N LYS A 400 38.72 13.95 -21.80
CA LYS A 400 39.38 14.58 -22.95
C LYS A 400 38.99 13.92 -24.27
N LYS A 401 38.94 12.58 -24.34
CA LYS A 401 38.48 11.85 -25.53
C LYS A 401 37.00 12.12 -25.85
N ILE A 402 36.13 12.16 -24.84
CA ILE A 402 34.70 12.51 -24.99
C ILE A 402 34.53 13.91 -25.60
N ASN A 403 35.30 14.89 -25.12
CA ASN A 403 35.26 16.25 -25.66
C ASN A 403 35.83 16.31 -27.10
N GLN A 404 36.89 15.55 -27.41
CA GLN A 404 37.43 15.44 -28.77
C GLN A 404 36.40 14.83 -29.74
N ALA A 405 35.72 13.74 -29.35
CA ALA A 405 34.65 13.15 -30.15
C ALA A 405 33.49 14.12 -30.37
N TYR A 406 33.12 14.89 -29.35
CA TYR A 406 32.08 15.91 -29.45
C TYR A 406 32.42 16.98 -30.49
N GLU A 407 33.65 17.52 -30.49
CA GLU A 407 34.04 18.53 -31.47
C GLU A 407 34.09 17.96 -32.89
N ILE A 408 34.61 16.75 -33.10
CA ILE A 408 34.65 16.11 -34.42
C ILE A 408 33.24 15.91 -35.01
N LEU A 409 32.30 15.40 -34.21
CA LEU A 409 30.93 15.17 -34.67
C LEU A 409 30.13 16.47 -34.81
N LYS A 410 30.49 17.50 -34.04
CA LYS A 410 29.89 18.82 -34.18
C LYS A 410 30.38 19.50 -35.46
N GLU A 411 31.67 19.43 -35.78
CA GLU A 411 32.22 19.88 -37.06
C GLU A 411 31.56 19.16 -38.24
N TYR A 412 31.34 17.83 -38.13
CA TYR A 412 30.64 17.06 -39.16
C TYR A 412 29.20 17.51 -39.39
N LEU A 413 28.49 17.96 -38.35
CA LEU A 413 27.11 18.48 -38.46
C LEU A 413 27.02 19.92 -39.00
N GLU A 414 28.14 20.65 -39.04
CA GLU A 414 28.23 22.02 -39.54
C GLU A 414 28.67 22.10 -41.03
N ILE A 415 29.00 20.95 -41.64
CA ILE A 415 29.25 20.75 -43.08
C ILE A 415 27.93 20.39 -43.77
#